data_AF-A0A821WH62-F1
#
_entry.id   AF-A0A821WH62-F1
#
_cell.length_a   1.000
_cell.length_b   1.000
_cell.length_c   1.000
_cell.angle_alpha   90.00
_cell.angle_beta   90.00
_cell.angle_gamma   90.00
#
_symmetry.space_group_name_H-M   'P 1'
#
loop_
_entity.id
_entity.type
_entity.pdbx_description
1 polymer ?
#
loop_
_entity_poly.entity_id
_entity_poly.type
_entity_poly.pdbx_seq_one_letter_code
_entity_poly.pdbx_strand_id
1 'polypeptide(L)' 'MTLHIPVIERKKDDKLLTEYYDENINDRIMLPILKMSYRYFVLQHGTISTVIQHGGVEELRNTLKQHFDK' A
#
# COMPACT_ATOMS: atom_id res chain seq x y z
N MET A 1 -0.64 -11.72 -8.56
CA MET A 1 -0.82 -11.79 -7.10
C MET A 1 -2.27 -11.48 -6.82
N THR A 2 -3.03 -12.42 -6.25
CA THR A 2 -4.48 -12.28 -6.07
C THR A 2 -4.74 -11.74 -4.66
N LEU A 3 -5.39 -10.58 -4.56
CA LEU A 3 -5.78 -9.97 -3.27
C LEU A 3 -7.01 -10.72 -2.75
N HIS A 4 -6.85 -11.51 -1.70
CA HIS A 4 -7.97 -12.13 -1.00
C HIS A 4 -8.46 -11.20 0.10
N ILE A 5 -9.56 -10.51 -0.16
CA ILE A 5 -10.21 -9.64 0.81
C ILE A 5 -11.01 -10.54 1.76
N PRO A 6 -10.68 -10.62 3.06
CA PRO A 6 -11.45 -11.42 4.00
C PRO A 6 -12.75 -10.68 4.32
N VAL A 7 -13.88 -11.30 3.99
CA VAL A 7 -15.21 -10.76 4.27
C VAL A 7 -16.00 -11.75 5.10
N ILE A 8 -16.65 -11.23 6.15
CA ILE A 8 -17.63 -12.00 6.92
C ILE A 8 -19.00 -11.49 6.51
N GLU A 9 -19.82 -12.41 6.01
CA GLU A 9 -21.22 -12.15 5.70
C GLU A 9 -22.04 -12.39 6.98
N ARG A 10 -22.65 -11.33 7.50
CA ARG A 10 -23.63 -11.42 8.60
C ARG A 10 -25.01 -11.00 8.10
N LYS A 11 -26.03 -11.81 8.41
CA LYS A 11 -27.42 -11.47 8.07
C LYS A 11 -28.01 -10.60 9.19
N LYS A 12 -28.37 -9.36 8.88
CA LYS A 12 -29.09 -8.44 9.79
C LYS A 12 -30.30 -7.89 9.07
N ASP A 13 -31.49 -8.03 9.65
CA ASP A 13 -32.76 -7.53 9.09
C ASP A 13 -33.00 -7.98 7.63
N ASP A 14 -32.81 -9.28 7.38
CA ASP A 14 -32.91 -9.94 6.06
C ASP A 14 -31.95 -9.44 4.97
N LYS A 15 -30.99 -8.58 5.31
CA LYS A 15 -29.90 -8.15 4.42
C LYS A 15 -28.57 -8.78 4.83
N LEU A 16 -27.82 -9.25 3.84
CA LEU A 16 -26.42 -9.66 4.00
C LEU A 16 -25.57 -8.39 4.12
N LEU A 17 -24.97 -8.20 5.29
CA LEU A 17 -23.97 -7.17 5.55
C LEU A 17 -22.58 -7.79 5.47
N THR A 18 -21.73 -7.15 4.68
CA THR A 18 -20.33 -7.48 4.50
C THR A 18 -19.52 -6.61 5.46
N GLU A 19 -19.07 -7.17 6.58
CA GLU A 19 -18.24 -6.46 7.56
C GLU A 19 -16.76 -6.81 7.35
N TYR A 20 -15.90 -5.80 7.27
CA TYR A 20 -14.46 -5.94 7.23
C TYR A 20 -13.88 -5.71 8.62
N TYR A 21 -12.94 -6.56 9.06
CA TYR A 21 -12.16 -6.30 10.27
C TYR A 21 -10.99 -5.38 9.91
N ASP A 22 -10.92 -4.20 10.49
CA ASP A 22 -9.89 -3.20 10.20
C ASP A 22 -8.45 -3.76 10.33
N GLU A 23 -8.21 -4.64 11.30
CA GLU A 23 -6.93 -5.32 11.51
C GLU A 23 -6.54 -6.21 10.31
N ASN A 24 -7.52 -6.90 9.71
CA ASN A 24 -7.29 -7.74 8.55
C ASN A 24 -7.09 -6.93 7.26
N ILE A 25 -7.66 -5.73 7.17
CA ILE A 25 -7.45 -4.83 6.03
C ILE A 25 -5.99 -4.37 5.98
N ASN A 26 -5.44 -3.93 7.11
CA ASN A 26 -4.07 -3.42 7.17
C ASN A 26 -3.05 -4.49 6.77
N ASP A 27 -3.16 -5.70 7.33
CA ASP A 27 -2.16 -6.74 7.11
C ASP A 27 -2.33 -7.49 5.78
N ARG A 28 -3.57 -7.74 5.35
CA ARG A 28 -3.84 -8.58 4.15
C ARG A 28 -4.06 -7.78 2.88
N ILE A 29 -4.35 -6.48 2.98
CA ILE A 29 -4.64 -5.63 1.82
C ILE A 29 -3.61 -4.51 1.73
N MET A 30 -3.47 -3.68 2.78
CA MET A 30 -2.60 -2.51 2.73
C MET A 30 -1.13 -2.89 2.65
N LEU A 31 -0.66 -3.83 3.48
CA LEU A 31 0.75 -4.23 3.49
C LEU A 31 1.22 -4.83 2.15
N PRO A 32 0.47 -5.74 1.48
CA PRO A 32 0.83 -6.20 0.14
C PRO A 32 0.85 -5.09 -0.92
N ILE A 33 -0.12 -4.16 -0.87
CA ILE A 33 -0.17 -3.01 -1.79
C ILE A 33 1.04 -2.11 -1.58
N LEU A 34 1.36 -1.78 -0.33
CA LEU A 34 2.52 -0.95 0.01
C LEU A 34 3.83 -1.62 -0.41
N LYS A 35 3.99 -2.92 -0.19
CA LYS A 35 5.15 -3.70 -0.65
C LYS A 35 5.27 -3.67 -2.17
N MET A 36 4.16 -3.79 -2.89
CA MET A 36 4.16 -3.76 -4.36
C MET A 36 4.53 -2.36 -4.88
N SER A 37 3.96 -1.32 -4.29
CA SER A 37 4.30 0.06 -4.62
C SER A 37 5.76 0.39 -4.33
N TYR A 38 6.30 -0.05 -3.19
CA TYR A 38 7.73 0.09 -2.90
C TYR A 38 8.62 -0.62 -3.94
N ARG A 39 8.24 -1.82 -4.40
CA ARG A 39 8.99 -2.50 -5.48
C ARG A 39 8.99 -1.70 -6.77
N TYR A 40 7.87 -1.05 -7.10
CA TYR A 40 7.76 -0.20 -8.27
C TYR A 40 8.60 1.08 -8.11
N PHE A 41 8.58 1.70 -6.93
CA PHE A 41 9.47 2.80 -6.57
C PHE A 41 10.94 2.43 -6.78
N VAL A 42 11.37 1.28 -6.24
CA VAL A 42 12.76 0.82 -6.37
C VAL A 42 13.16 0.56 -7.83
N LEU A 43 12.24 0.05 -8.65
CA LEU A 43 12.49 -0.18 -10.08
C LEU A 43 12.74 1.13 -10.84
N GLN A 44 12.03 2.21 -10.48
CA GLN A 44 12.12 3.48 -11.20
C GLN A 44 13.22 4.40 -10.68
N HIS A 45 13.45 4.40 -9.36
CA HIS A 45 14.28 5.41 -8.68
C HIS A 45 15.47 4.82 -7.91
N GLY A 46 15.55 3.49 -7.80
CA GLY A 46 16.50 2.82 -6.90
C GLY A 46 16.02 2.79 -5.46
N THR A 47 16.89 2.34 -4.55
CA THR A 47 16.52 2.25 -3.13
C THR A 47 16.43 3.63 -2.48
N ILE A 48 15.65 3.77 -1.41
CA ILE A 48 15.59 5.01 -0.60
C ILE A 48 16.99 5.48 -0.21
N SER A 49 17.85 4.55 0.22
CA SER A 49 19.24 4.86 0.57
C SER A 49 20.01 5.43 -0.62
N THR A 50 19.82 4.87 -1.81
CA THR A 50 20.44 5.37 -3.05
C THR A 50 19.98 6.80 -3.34
N VAL A 51 18.68 7.08 -3.28
CA VAL A 51 18.14 8.42 -3.55
C VAL A 51 18.69 9.45 -2.55
N ILE A 52 18.72 9.12 -1.25
CA ILE A 52 19.30 9.99 -0.21
C ILE A 52 20.79 10.23 -0.45
N GLN A 53 21.55 9.21 -0.84
CA GLN A 53 22.99 9.35 -1.07
C GLN A 53 23.33 10.30 -2.23
N HIS A 54 22.47 10.36 -3.26
CA HIS A 54 22.73 11.18 -4.44
C HIS A 54 22.17 12.60 -4.32
N GLY A 55 21.00 12.79 -3.69
CA GLY A 55 20.31 14.08 -3.66
C GLY A 55 19.86 14.56 -2.28
N GLY A 56 20.15 13.80 -1.22
CA GLY A 56 19.73 14.11 0.14
C GLY A 56 18.24 13.92 0.39
N VAL A 57 17.77 14.47 1.52
CA VAL A 57 16.40 14.26 2.02
C VAL A 57 15.35 14.98 1.16
N GLU A 58 15.67 16.15 0.62
CA GLU A 58 14.72 16.91 -0.20
C GLU A 58 14.47 16.24 -1.57
N GLU A 59 15.50 15.64 -2.17
CA GLU A 59 15.33 14.86 -3.41
C GLU A 59 14.44 13.62 -3.18
N LEU A 60 14.66 12.92 -2.06
CA LEU A 60 13.77 11.83 -1.66
C LEU A 60 12.32 12.31 -1.50
N ARG A 61 12.10 13.44 -0.83
CA ARG A 61 10.75 14.00 -0.64
C ARG A 61 10.07 14.31 -1.98
N ASN A 62 10.77 14.93 -2.92
CA ASN A 62 10.23 15.25 -4.23
C ASN A 62 9.92 13.99 -5.03
N THR A 63 10.83 13.01 -5.00
CA THR A 63 10.65 11.71 -5.68
C THR A 63 9.42 10.98 -5.15
N LEU A 64 9.25 10.93 -3.82
CA LEU A 64 8.08 10.31 -3.20
C LEU A 64 6.78 11.00 -3.60
N LYS A 65 6.73 12.34 -3.57
CA LYS A 65 5.55 13.09 -4.05
C LYS A 65 5.21 12.76 -5.50
N GLN A 66 6.20 12.76 -6.39
CA GLN A 66 5.97 12.45 -7.81
C GLN A 66 5.53 11.00 -8.07
N HIS A 67 5.91 10.07 -7.19
CA HIS A 67 5.59 8.66 -7.34
C HIS A 67 4.22 8.30 -6.75
N PHE A 68 3.85 8.87 -5.59
CA PHE A 68 2.67 8.50 -4.83
C PHE A 68 1.49 9.47 -4.94
N ASP A 69 1.73 10.76 -5.23
CA ASP A 69 0.68 11.79 -5.31
C ASP A 69 0.18 12.03 -6.76
N LYS A 70 0.50 11.10 -7.69
CA LYS A 70 -0.08 11.09 -9.05
C LYS A 70 -1.50 10.56 -9.04
#